data_AF-A0A6P6X3X4-F1
#
_entry.id   AF-A0A6P6X3X4-F1
#
_cell.length_a   1.000
_cell.length_b   1.000
_cell.length_c   1.000
_cell.angle_alpha   90.00
_cell.angle_beta   90.00
_cell.angle_gamma   90.00
#
_symmetry.space_group_name_H-M   'P 1'
#
loop_
_entity.id
_entity.type
_entity.pdbx_description
1 polymer ?
#
loop_
_entity_poly.entity_id
_entity_poly.type
_entity_poly.pdbx_seq_one_letter_code
_entity_poly.pdbx_strand_id
1 'polypeptide(L)'
;MSLDTAGVQSDFLYYITTESDLFLRGWHAFKFMSGLQNLKSLSLSEKILKALYFSQRRLPTFRNLIKLELIPFYCHDCPRMCVWKVLSSLFESSPNLEVLIFQEVFKNYFSEDEELDSVFPVALPLTFIEHLKEIEFKNFEGRNMNSSW
;
A
#
# COMPACT_ATOMS: atom_id res chain seq x y z
N MET A 1 -24.32 3.98 -12.27
CA MET A 1 -23.06 4.75 -12.45
C MET A 1 -21.97 3.92 -11.80
N SER A 2 -21.17 3.19 -12.60
CA SER A 2 -20.01 2.43 -12.07
C SER A 2 -18.88 3.42 -11.88
N LEU A 3 -18.41 3.60 -10.65
CA LEU A 3 -17.18 4.33 -10.42
C LEU A 3 -16.06 3.36 -10.82
N ASP A 4 -15.40 3.57 -11.95
CA ASP A 4 -14.38 2.64 -12.44
C ASP A 4 -12.99 2.94 -11.84
N THR A 5 -12.81 4.10 -11.20
CA THR A 5 -11.55 4.55 -10.61
C THR A 5 -11.81 5.42 -9.38
N ALA A 6 -10.97 5.27 -8.35
CA ALA A 6 -10.94 6.17 -7.20
C ALA A 6 -9.50 6.39 -6.71
N GLY A 7 -9.21 7.62 -6.28
CA GLY A 7 -8.01 7.96 -5.51
C GLY A 7 -8.39 8.29 -4.07
N VAL A 8 -7.64 7.75 -3.10
CA VAL A 8 -7.94 7.95 -1.69
C VAL A 8 -6.74 8.54 -0.97
N GLN A 9 -6.93 9.76 -0.47
CA GLN A 9 -5.95 10.50 0.32
C GLN A 9 -6.64 10.99 1.60
N SER A 10 -6.03 10.72 2.75
CA SER A 10 -6.61 11.10 4.05
C SER A 10 -5.51 11.51 5.02
N ASP A 11 -5.71 12.59 5.76
CA ASP A 11 -4.81 13.02 6.83
C ASP A 11 -5.01 12.15 8.08
N PHE A 12 -4.42 10.96 8.05
CA PHE A 12 -4.49 9.99 9.13
C PHE A 12 -3.70 10.41 10.37
N LEU A 13 -2.53 11.05 10.19
CA LEU A 13 -1.54 11.26 11.26
C LEU A 13 -1.63 12.62 11.96
N TYR A 14 -2.47 13.54 11.48
CA TYR A 14 -2.57 14.87 12.07
C TYR A 14 -3.56 14.83 13.26
N TYR A 15 -3.09 15.20 14.46
CA TYR A 15 -3.85 15.25 15.72
C TYR A 15 -4.36 13.91 16.31
N ILE A 16 -3.53 12.85 16.32
CA ILE A 16 -3.85 11.66 17.12
C ILE A 16 -3.51 11.96 18.58
N THR A 17 -4.50 11.90 19.47
CA THR A 17 -4.31 12.17 20.91
C THR A 17 -4.47 10.92 21.76
N THR A 18 -5.11 9.86 21.25
CA THR A 18 -5.34 8.60 21.98
C THR A 18 -5.28 7.35 21.10
N GLU A 19 -5.06 6.19 21.71
CA GLU A 19 -5.12 4.87 21.05
C GLU A 19 -6.52 4.59 20.47
N SER A 20 -7.57 5.02 21.17
CA SER A 20 -8.96 4.92 20.71
C SER A 20 -9.20 5.65 19.39
N ASP A 21 -8.56 6.80 19.17
CA ASP A 21 -8.67 7.55 17.92
C ASP A 21 -8.02 6.80 16.74
N LEU A 22 -6.92 6.10 16.98
CA LEU A 22 -6.27 5.25 15.97
C LEU A 22 -7.21 4.13 15.52
N PHE A 23 -7.82 3.42 16.48
CA PHE A 23 -8.77 2.35 16.17
C PHE A 23 -10.00 2.85 15.43
N LEU A 24 -10.56 4.00 15.84
CA LEU A 24 -11.72 4.59 15.16
C LEU A 24 -11.38 4.98 13.73
N ARG A 25 -10.24 5.63 13.50
CA ARG A 25 -9.79 5.98 12.14
C ARG A 25 -9.52 4.73 11.31
N GLY A 26 -8.93 3.69 11.90
CA GLY A 26 -8.75 2.40 11.24
C GLY A 26 -10.06 1.73 10.86
N TRP A 27 -11.06 1.77 11.73
CA TRP A 27 -12.42 1.32 11.44
C TRP A 27 -13.03 2.07 10.24
N HIS A 28 -12.91 3.39 10.23
CA HIS A 28 -13.43 4.22 9.15
C HIS A 28 -12.75 3.90 7.81
N ALA A 29 -11.43 3.75 7.81
CA ALA A 29 -10.67 3.32 6.64
C ALA A 29 -11.14 1.94 6.14
N PHE A 30 -11.30 0.97 7.04
CA PHE A 30 -11.80 -0.37 6.69
C PHE A 30 -13.21 -0.32 6.07
N LYS A 31 -14.13 0.42 6.69
CA LYS A 31 -15.51 0.56 6.19
C LYS A 31 -15.52 1.24 4.81
N PHE A 32 -14.67 2.23 4.62
CA PHE A 32 -14.52 2.91 3.33
C PHE A 32 -14.00 1.94 2.25
N MET A 33 -12.91 1.20 2.54
CA MET A 33 -12.36 0.19 1.62
C MET A 33 -13.37 -0.91 1.27
N SER A 34 -14.23 -1.29 2.22
CA SER A 34 -15.32 -2.24 2.00
C SER A 34 -16.33 -1.75 0.95
N GLY A 35 -16.51 -0.44 0.80
CA GLY A 35 -17.35 0.14 -0.26
C GLY A 35 -16.71 0.13 -1.66
N LEU A 36 -15.40 -0.14 -1.77
CA LEU A 36 -14.63 -0.02 -3.01
C LEU A 36 -14.36 -1.36 -3.72
N GLN A 37 -14.96 -2.47 -3.26
CA GLN A 37 -14.69 -3.82 -3.77
C GLN A 37 -14.91 -4.02 -5.28
N ASN A 38 -15.74 -3.16 -5.90
CA ASN A 38 -16.12 -3.28 -7.30
C ASN A 38 -15.24 -2.45 -8.25
N LEU A 39 -14.30 -1.64 -7.73
CA LEU A 39 -13.43 -0.80 -8.55
C LEU A 39 -12.46 -1.63 -9.38
N LYS A 40 -12.10 -1.09 -10.56
CA LYS A 40 -11.05 -1.67 -11.42
C LYS A 40 -9.68 -1.06 -11.19
N SER A 41 -9.64 0.20 -10.76
CA SER A 41 -8.42 0.94 -10.49
C SER A 41 -8.53 1.65 -9.15
N LEU A 42 -7.51 1.51 -8.31
CA LEU A 42 -7.46 2.11 -6.98
C LEU A 42 -6.10 2.76 -6.75
N SER A 43 -6.11 4.00 -6.30
CA SER A 43 -4.91 4.65 -5.78
C SER A 43 -5.00 4.87 -4.27
N LEU A 44 -3.98 4.41 -3.53
CA LEU A 44 -3.90 4.47 -2.08
C LEU A 44 -2.67 5.23 -1.62
N SER A 45 -2.89 6.21 -0.75
CA SER A 45 -1.82 6.81 0.04
C SER A 45 -1.39 5.92 1.20
N GLU A 46 -0.11 5.98 1.56
CA GLU A 46 0.44 5.24 2.70
C GLU A 46 -0.25 5.60 4.04
N LYS A 47 -0.80 6.83 4.16
CA LYS A 47 -1.62 7.23 5.32
C LYS A 47 -2.82 6.30 5.54
N ILE A 48 -3.44 5.82 4.46
CA ILE A 48 -4.56 4.88 4.53
C ILE A 48 -4.07 3.47 4.83
N LEU A 49 -2.93 3.07 4.29
CA LEU A 49 -2.32 1.78 4.64
C LEU A 49 -2.07 1.71 6.15
N LYS A 50 -1.54 2.78 6.75
CA LYS A 50 -1.38 2.92 8.20
C LYS A 50 -2.72 2.82 8.94
N ALA A 51 -3.76 3.51 8.47
CA ALA A 51 -5.10 3.39 9.05
C ALA A 51 -5.62 1.95 9.05
N LEU A 52 -5.46 1.25 7.93
CA LEU A 52 -5.90 -0.12 7.77
C LEU A 52 -5.15 -1.08 8.69
N TYR A 53 -3.88 -0.82 9.00
CA TYR A 53 -3.14 -1.58 9.99
C TYR A 53 -3.82 -1.54 11.37
N PHE A 54 -4.21 -0.34 11.81
CA PHE A 54 -4.92 -0.15 13.09
C PHE A 54 -6.36 -0.65 13.08
N SER A 55 -6.94 -0.93 11.91
CA SER A 55 -8.28 -1.54 11.85
C SER A 55 -8.33 -2.94 12.44
N GLN A 56 -7.18 -3.65 12.49
CA GLN A 56 -7.04 -5.04 12.91
C GLN A 56 -8.06 -5.99 12.25
N ARG A 57 -8.43 -5.68 11.00
CA ARG A 57 -9.46 -6.39 10.24
C ARG A 57 -8.91 -6.94 8.95
N ARG A 58 -9.47 -8.06 8.52
CA ARG A 58 -9.20 -8.64 7.21
C ARG A 58 -9.85 -7.78 6.13
N LEU A 59 -9.06 -7.38 5.14
CA LEU A 59 -9.56 -6.62 4.00
C LEU A 59 -10.61 -7.43 3.21
N PRO A 60 -11.57 -6.75 2.58
CA PRO A 60 -12.51 -7.39 1.68
C PRO A 60 -11.80 -7.83 0.39
N THR A 61 -12.36 -8.80 -0.33
CA THR A 61 -11.82 -9.21 -1.63
C THR A 61 -12.16 -8.20 -2.72
N PHE A 62 -11.15 -7.68 -3.42
CA PHE A 62 -11.27 -6.76 -4.54
C PHE A 62 -11.21 -7.53 -5.87
N ARG A 63 -12.25 -8.32 -6.18
CA ARG A 63 -12.26 -9.21 -7.36
C ARG A 63 -12.14 -8.48 -8.70
N ASN A 64 -12.54 -7.21 -8.75
CA ASN A 64 -12.52 -6.45 -10.01
C ASN A 64 -11.25 -5.61 -10.16
N LEU A 65 -10.41 -5.54 -9.12
CA LEU A 65 -9.26 -4.65 -9.11
C LEU A 65 -8.16 -5.19 -10.01
N ILE A 66 -7.89 -4.44 -11.08
CA ILE A 66 -6.87 -4.74 -12.09
C ILE A 66 -5.62 -3.89 -11.85
N LYS A 67 -5.80 -2.65 -11.39
CA LYS A 67 -4.72 -1.67 -11.23
C LYS A 67 -4.70 -1.10 -9.81
N LEU A 68 -3.52 -1.13 -9.19
CA LEU A 68 -3.26 -0.56 -7.88
C LEU A 68 -2.08 0.42 -7.97
N GLU A 69 -2.30 1.65 -7.51
CA GLU A 69 -1.26 2.67 -7.42
C GLU A 69 -1.01 3.04 -5.95
N LEU A 70 0.24 2.94 -5.52
CA LEU A 70 0.69 3.24 -4.17
C LEU A 70 1.38 4.60 -4.17
N ILE A 71 0.78 5.54 -3.42
CA ILE A 71 1.29 6.89 -3.23
C ILE A 71 2.09 6.92 -1.93
N PRO A 72 3.40 7.22 -1.98
CA PRO A 72 4.25 7.29 -0.79
C PRO A 72 3.75 8.34 0.21
N PHE A 73 3.99 8.12 1.50
CA PHE A 73 3.97 9.19 2.48
C PHE A 73 5.01 8.95 3.57
N TYR A 74 6.15 9.63 3.48
CA TYR A 74 7.16 9.54 4.52
C TYR A 74 6.70 10.25 5.80
N CYS A 75 6.69 9.51 6.90
CA CYS A 75 6.49 10.04 8.23
C CYS A 75 7.37 9.26 9.20
N HIS A 76 8.25 9.99 9.88
CA HIS A 76 9.18 9.45 10.87
C HIS A 76 8.47 8.85 12.09
N ASP A 77 7.25 9.31 12.40
CA ASP A 77 6.54 8.95 13.62
C ASP A 77 5.78 7.61 13.55
N CYS A 78 5.89 6.87 12.44
CA CYS A 78 5.15 5.61 12.26
C CYS A 78 6.04 4.50 11.67
N PRO A 79 6.18 3.34 12.36
CA PRO A 79 7.04 2.25 11.91
C PRO A 79 6.67 1.73 10.51
N ARG A 80 7.66 1.57 9.62
CA ARG A 80 7.43 1.08 8.24
C ARG A 80 6.82 -0.32 8.17
N MET A 81 7.11 -1.17 9.15
CA MET A 81 6.58 -2.54 9.26
C MET A 81 5.04 -2.62 9.18
N CYS A 82 4.30 -1.59 9.61
CA CYS A 82 2.84 -1.61 9.53
C CYS A 82 2.32 -1.57 8.08
N VAL A 83 3.00 -0.80 7.22
CA VAL A 83 2.66 -0.64 5.80
C VAL A 83 2.82 -1.98 5.09
N TRP A 84 3.93 -2.66 5.35
CA TRP A 84 4.26 -3.99 4.84
C TRP A 84 3.13 -5.01 5.08
N LYS A 85 2.69 -5.18 6.33
CA LYS A 85 1.64 -6.15 6.68
C LYS A 85 0.32 -5.89 5.94
N VAL A 86 -0.01 -4.61 5.72
CA VAL A 86 -1.23 -4.23 5.00
C VAL A 86 -1.11 -4.47 3.51
N LEU A 87 0.06 -4.20 2.92
CA LEU A 87 0.31 -4.49 1.50
C LEU A 87 0.17 -6.00 1.22
N SER A 88 0.75 -6.85 2.06
CA SER A 88 0.56 -8.32 1.94
C SER A 88 -0.92 -8.69 1.92
N SER A 89 -1.71 -8.18 2.87
CA SER A 89 -3.15 -8.45 2.93
C SER A 89 -3.91 -7.90 1.72
N LEU A 90 -3.49 -6.75 1.19
CA LEU A 90 -4.11 -6.13 0.02
C LEU A 90 -3.85 -6.95 -1.24
N PHE A 91 -2.64 -7.47 -1.41
CA PHE A 91 -2.25 -8.35 -2.51
C PHE A 91 -3.02 -9.67 -2.45
N GLU A 92 -3.10 -10.31 -1.29
CA GLU A 92 -3.94 -11.51 -1.07
C GLU A 92 -5.42 -11.24 -1.36
N SER A 93 -5.89 -10.02 -1.08
CA SER A 93 -7.28 -9.63 -1.30
C SER A 93 -7.58 -9.20 -2.73
N SER A 94 -6.58 -9.11 -3.61
CA SER A 94 -6.71 -8.59 -4.99
C SER A 94 -6.30 -9.64 -6.02
N PRO A 95 -7.09 -10.72 -6.19
CA PRO A 95 -6.68 -11.91 -6.94
C PRO A 95 -6.49 -11.67 -8.45
N ASN A 96 -7.07 -10.61 -9.00
CA ASN A 96 -7.01 -10.31 -10.43
C ASN A 96 -6.14 -9.08 -10.72
N LEU A 97 -5.26 -8.69 -9.79
CA LEU A 97 -4.40 -7.53 -9.98
C LEU A 97 -3.38 -7.81 -11.09
N GLU A 98 -3.34 -6.95 -12.09
CA GLU A 98 -2.43 -7.07 -13.23
C GLU A 98 -1.36 -5.98 -13.25
N VAL A 99 -1.65 -4.80 -12.68
CA VAL A 99 -0.76 -3.63 -12.72
C VAL A 99 -0.54 -3.09 -11.31
N LEU A 100 0.71 -3.06 -10.87
CA LEU A 100 1.13 -2.45 -9.61
C LEU A 100 2.04 -1.25 -9.89
N ILE A 101 1.66 -0.08 -9.40
CA ILE A 101 2.42 1.16 -9.57
C ILE A 101 2.89 1.66 -8.21
N PHE A 102 4.17 1.94 -8.10
CA PHE A 102 4.75 2.71 -7.01
C PHE A 102 5.02 4.12 -7.52
N GLN A 103 4.35 5.13 -6.97
CA GLN A 103 4.50 6.51 -7.45
C GLN A 103 5.88 7.12 -7.13
N GLU A 104 6.53 6.59 -6.11
CA GLU A 104 7.91 6.92 -5.72
C GLU A 104 8.47 5.73 -4.93
N VAL A 105 9.75 5.40 -5.14
CA VAL A 105 10.46 4.40 -4.34
C VAL A 105 11.78 5.00 -3.88
N PHE A 106 11.99 5.01 -2.57
CA PHE A 106 13.22 5.44 -1.91
C PHE A 106 13.85 4.26 -1.15
N LYS A 107 15.14 4.39 -0.81
CA LYS A 107 16.01 3.30 -0.31
C LYS A 107 15.42 2.48 0.86
N ASN A 108 14.55 3.10 1.67
CA ASN A 108 13.96 2.51 2.88
C ASN A 108 12.42 2.44 2.79
N TYR A 109 11.87 2.18 1.60
CA TYR A 109 10.42 2.18 1.38
C TYR A 109 9.68 1.18 2.28
N PHE A 110 10.23 -0.03 2.43
CA PHE A 110 9.58 -1.11 3.17
C PHE A 110 10.15 -1.31 4.59
N SER A 111 11.42 -0.98 4.79
CA SER A 111 12.11 -1.10 6.08
C SER A 111 13.26 -0.11 6.14
N GLU A 112 13.61 0.36 7.35
CA GLU A 112 14.83 1.15 7.57
C GLU A 112 16.09 0.27 7.58
N ASP A 113 15.92 -1.02 7.89
CA ASP A 113 17.01 -1.97 8.15
C ASP A 113 17.18 -3.03 7.05
N GLU A 114 16.22 -3.14 6.11
CA GLU A 114 16.21 -4.18 5.07
C GLU A 114 16.12 -3.58 3.67
N GLU A 115 16.93 -4.12 2.76
CA GLU A 115 16.90 -3.74 1.35
C GLU A 115 15.63 -4.23 0.66
N LEU A 116 15.20 -3.50 -0.37
CA LEU A 116 14.00 -3.82 -1.15
C LEU A 116 13.95 -5.30 -1.62
N ASP A 117 15.10 -5.80 -2.05
CA ASP A 117 15.27 -7.15 -2.62
C ASP A 117 15.07 -8.27 -1.60
N SER A 118 15.30 -8.01 -0.30
CA SER A 118 15.03 -9.02 0.75
C SER A 118 13.56 -9.06 1.14
N VAL A 119 12.85 -7.94 0.99
CA VAL A 119 11.44 -7.83 1.40
C VAL A 119 10.50 -8.31 0.29
N PHE A 120 10.81 -8.05 -0.97
CA PHE A 120 9.94 -8.36 -2.11
C PHE A 120 9.46 -9.82 -2.21
N PRO A 121 10.32 -10.84 -2.04
CA PRO A 121 9.91 -12.25 -2.12
C PRO A 121 9.02 -12.70 -0.96
N VAL A 122 9.20 -12.09 0.21
CA VAL A 122 8.31 -12.29 1.37
C VAL A 122 7.00 -11.54 1.15
N ALA A 123 7.07 -10.43 0.41
CA ALA A 123 5.98 -9.49 0.22
C ALA A 123 4.96 -9.79 -0.83
N LEU A 124 5.38 -10.51 -1.85
CA LEU A 124 4.53 -10.93 -2.93
C LEU A 124 4.35 -12.44 -2.79
N PRO A 125 3.22 -12.92 -2.23
CA PRO A 125 2.90 -14.33 -2.29
C PRO A 125 3.08 -14.82 -3.72
N LEU A 126 3.66 -16.00 -3.93
CA LEU A 126 3.88 -16.52 -5.30
C LEU A 126 2.60 -16.50 -6.14
N THR A 127 1.45 -16.71 -5.50
CA THR A 127 0.11 -16.64 -6.10
C THR A 127 -0.28 -15.24 -6.59
N PHE A 128 0.29 -14.19 -6.03
CA PHE A 128 0.11 -12.81 -6.50
C PHE A 128 0.90 -12.54 -7.78
N ILE A 129 2.06 -13.16 -7.92
CA ILE A 129 2.95 -12.96 -9.07
C ILE A 129 2.36 -13.55 -10.35
N GLU A 130 1.56 -14.61 -10.27
CA GLU A 130 1.00 -15.30 -11.44
C GLU A 130 0.08 -14.42 -12.30
N HIS A 131 -0.62 -13.46 -11.70
CA HIS A 131 -1.55 -12.58 -12.41
C HIS A 131 -0.96 -11.20 -12.74
N LEU A 132 0.15 -10.84 -12.08
CA LEU A 132 0.78 -9.55 -12.24
C LEU A 132 1.53 -9.48 -13.59
N LYS A 133 1.11 -8.54 -14.44
CA LYS A 133 1.70 -8.33 -15.77
C LYS A 133 2.71 -7.19 -15.79
N GLU A 134 2.52 -6.21 -14.91
CA GLU A 134 3.31 -4.98 -14.91
C GLU A 134 3.58 -4.48 -13.49
N ILE A 135 4.84 -4.13 -13.23
CA ILE A 135 5.25 -3.34 -12.07
C ILE A 135 5.89 -2.06 -12.59
N GLU A 136 5.31 -0.91 -12.24
CA GLU A 136 5.81 0.40 -12.62
C GLU A 136 6.40 1.11 -11.40
N PHE A 137 7.63 1.59 -11.53
CA PHE A 137 8.28 2.46 -10.55
C PHE A 137 8.38 3.86 -11.14
N LYS A 138 7.57 4.79 -10.64
CA LYS A 138 7.63 6.21 -10.99
C LYS A 138 8.60 6.93 -10.07
N ASN A 139 9.12 8.07 -10.54
CA ASN A 139 10.01 8.97 -9.78
C ASN A 139 11.13 8.24 -9.02
N PHE A 140 11.77 7.26 -9.68
CA PHE A 140 12.85 6.49 -9.08
C PHE A 140 14.14 7.32 -9.05
N GLU A 141 14.57 7.72 -7.86
CA GLU A 141 15.89 8.32 -7.64
C GLU A 141 16.95 7.22 -7.44
N GLY A 142 17.35 6.60 -8.55
CA GLY A 142 18.50 5.69 -8.53
C GLY A 142 19.77 6.44 -8.15
N ARG A 143 20.53 5.96 -7.16
CA ARG A 143 21.88 6.49 -6.92
C ARG A 143 22.69 6.30 -8.21
N ASN A 144 23.26 7.37 -8.75
CA ASN A 144 24.40 7.27 -9.64
C ASN A 144 25.48 6.49 -8.88
N MET A 145 25.71 5.24 -9.30
CA MET A 145 26.88 4.49 -8.87
C MET A 145 28.11 5.17 -9.48
N ASN A 146 28.59 6.23 -8.84
CA ASN A 146 29.94 6.71 -9.04
C ASN A 146 30.87 5.62 -8.49
N SER A 147 31.16 4.64 -9.35
CA SER A 147 32.21 3.66 -9.16
C SER A 147 33.54 4.41 -9.17
N SER A 148 34.10 4.61 -7.98
CA SER A 148 35.50 4.97 -7.82
C SER A 148 36.26 3.66 -7.71
N TRP A 149 36.85 3.20 -8.81
CA TRP A 149 37.91 2.19 -8.81
C TRP A 149 39.24 2.86 -8.45
#